data_AF-A0A381IF62-F1
#
_entry.id   AF-A0A381IF62-F1
#
_cell.length_a   1.000
_cell.length_b   1.000
_cell.length_c   1.000
_cell.angle_alpha   90.00
_cell.angle_beta   90.00
_cell.angle_gamma   90.00
#
_symmetry.space_group_name_H-M   'P 1'
#
loop_
_entity.id
_entity.type
_entity.pdbx_description
1 polymer ?
#
loop_
_entity_poly.entity_id
_entity_poly.type
_entity_poly.pdbx_seq_one_letter_code
_entity_poly.pdbx_strand_id
1 'polypeptide(L)'
;MEDNNFLVFDEPTNYLDIKSMEALEKALINTDKTMLIVSHDRVFVSHICNYIIEIKDAKIREFDCNYDEYTISRNKKTPSRENQIKKENLLVLENRLTTVISMLSIEKDNLKKELYESEYNELLKQINKLKNSF
;
A
#
# COMPACT_ATOMS: atom_id res chain seq x y z
N MET A 1 2.35 37.66 22.94
CA MET A 1 1.91 36.27 22.73
C MET A 1 3.18 35.46 22.58
N GLU A 2 3.35 34.40 23.36
CA GLU A 2 4.59 33.60 23.35
C GLU A 2 4.90 33.07 21.94
N ASP A 3 6.18 33.14 21.54
CA ASP A 3 6.74 32.64 20.28
C ASP A 3 6.74 31.10 20.24
N ASN A 4 5.56 30.50 20.30
CA ASN A 4 5.40 29.05 20.24
C ASN A 4 5.36 28.62 18.78
N ASN A 5 6.43 27.96 18.32
CA ASN A 5 6.56 27.43 16.95
C ASN A 5 5.83 26.08 16.75
N PHE A 6 5.40 25.45 17.85
CA PHE A 6 4.78 24.12 17.84
C PHE A 6 3.55 24.09 18.74
N LEU A 7 2.42 23.61 18.21
CA LEU A 7 1.16 23.47 18.94
C LEU A 7 0.78 21.99 19.08
N VAL A 8 0.22 21.63 20.23
CA VAL A 8 -0.26 20.27 20.49
C VAL A 8 -1.73 20.32 20.86
N PHE A 9 -2.54 19.54 20.16
CA PHE A 9 -3.98 19.42 20.39
C PHE A 9 -4.36 17.97 20.66
N ASP A 10 -5.07 17.75 21.76
CA ASP A 10 -5.66 16.45 22.10
C ASP A 10 -7.18 16.59 22.12
N GLU A 11 -7.85 15.90 21.19
CA GLU A 11 -9.30 15.97 20.92
C GLU A 11 -9.87 17.41 20.86
N PRO A 12 -9.34 18.28 19.97
CA PRO A 12 -9.74 19.69 19.90
C PRO A 12 -11.17 19.92 19.40
N THR A 13 -11.81 18.89 18.84
CA THR A 13 -13.16 18.96 18.27
C THR A 13 -14.27 18.74 19.31
N ASN A 14 -13.90 18.32 20.53
CA ASN A 14 -14.87 17.95 21.55
C ASN A 14 -15.66 19.17 22.07
N TYR A 15 -16.95 18.99 22.31
CA TYR A 15 -17.88 20.04 22.76
C TYR A 15 -18.00 21.27 21.84
N LEU A 16 -17.53 21.20 20.58
CA LEU A 16 -17.69 22.28 19.60
C LEU A 16 -18.99 22.13 18.80
N ASP A 17 -19.67 23.25 18.58
CA ASP A 17 -20.72 23.32 17.57
C ASP A 17 -20.11 23.51 16.17
N ILE A 18 -20.93 23.35 15.12
CA ILE A 18 -20.47 23.42 13.72
C ILE A 18 -19.75 24.74 13.43
N LYS A 19 -20.27 25.87 13.93
CA LYS A 19 -19.67 27.20 13.68
C LYS A 19 -18.31 27.35 14.36
N SER A 20 -18.17 26.84 15.58
CA SER A 20 -16.91 26.86 16.31
C SER A 20 -15.88 25.94 15.65
N MET A 21 -16.32 24.79 15.14
CA MET A 21 -15.48 23.88 14.36
C MET A 21 -14.92 24.57 13.11
N GLU A 22 -15.76 25.20 12.30
CA GLU A 22 -15.33 25.92 11.10
C GLU A 22 -14.38 27.08 11.42
N ALA A 23 -14.61 27.79 12.53
CA ALA A 23 -13.73 28.86 12.97
C ALA A 23 -12.36 28.32 13.41
N LEU A 24 -12.35 27.19 14.12
CA LEU A 24 -11.13 26.50 14.51
C LEU A 24 -10.35 26.01 13.29
N GLU A 25 -11.01 25.30 12.38
CA GLU A 25 -10.38 24.82 11.13
C GLU A 25 -9.72 25.97 10.36
N LYS A 26 -10.42 27.10 10.18
CA LYS A 26 -9.86 28.28 9.52
C LYS A 26 -8.65 28.85 10.27
N ALA A 27 -8.69 28.88 11.60
CA ALA A 27 -7.55 29.37 12.38
C ALA A 27 -6.32 28.45 12.24
N LEU A 28 -6.55 27.13 12.26
CA LEU A 28 -5.49 26.13 12.15
C LEU A 28 -4.90 26.02 10.74
N ILE A 29 -5.69 26.19 9.67
CA ILE A 29 -5.18 26.19 8.29
C ILE A 29 -4.30 27.41 8.02
N ASN A 30 -4.64 28.57 8.58
CA ASN A 30 -3.94 29.83 8.33
C ASN A 30 -2.74 30.06 9.27
N THR A 31 -2.44 29.11 10.16
CA THR A 31 -1.27 29.20 11.04
C THR A 31 -0.01 28.82 10.27
N ASP A 32 1.10 29.49 10.56
CA ASP A 32 2.44 29.17 10.05
C ASP A 32 3.20 28.20 10.98
N LYS A 33 2.56 27.78 12.07
CA LYS A 33 3.14 26.91 13.10
C LYS A 33 2.98 25.44 12.74
N THR A 34 3.95 24.64 13.18
CA THR A 34 3.81 23.18 13.14
C THR A 34 2.83 22.73 14.23
N MET A 35 1.99 21.74 13.92
CA MET A 35 0.98 21.24 14.85
C MET A 35 1.02 19.72 14.94
N LEU A 36 0.84 19.20 16.15
CA LEU A 36 0.53 17.81 16.42
C LEU A 36 -0.91 17.72 16.90
N ILE A 37 -1.75 17.02 16.14
CA ILE A 37 -3.18 16.89 16.42
C ILE A 37 -3.52 15.43 16.64
N VAL A 38 -4.17 15.14 17.75
CA VAL A 38 -4.82 13.85 18.02
C VAL A 38 -6.34 14.09 17.99
N SER A 39 -7.05 13.40 17.10
CA SER A 39 -8.50 13.42 17.10
C SER A 39 -9.10 12.13 16.53
N HIS A 40 -10.28 11.76 17.04
CA HIS A 40 -11.14 10.75 16.45
C HIS A 40 -11.97 11.26 15.25
N ASP A 41 -12.05 12.57 15.03
CA ASP A 41 -12.76 13.15 13.88
C ASP A 41 -11.90 13.12 12.60
N ARG A 42 -12.22 12.18 11.71
CA ARG A 42 -11.49 11.98 10.46
C ARG A 42 -11.68 13.10 9.45
N VAL A 43 -12.83 13.77 9.46
CA VAL A 43 -13.12 14.86 8.51
C VAL A 43 -12.26 16.05 8.89
N PHE A 44 -12.24 16.40 10.17
CA PHE A 44 -11.35 17.43 10.72
C PHE A 44 -9.87 17.12 10.43
N VAL A 45 -9.42 15.90 10.73
CA VAL A 45 -8.02 15.50 10.46
C VAL A 45 -7.70 15.58 8.96
N SER A 46 -8.61 15.18 8.07
CA SER A 46 -8.37 15.27 6.62
C SER A 46 -8.27 16.71 6.12
N HIS A 47 -9.08 17.62 6.69
CA HIS A 47 -9.06 19.04 6.30
C HIS A 47 -7.80 19.78 6.76
N ILE A 48 -7.23 19.39 7.90
CA ILE A 48 -6.15 20.16 8.56
C ILE A 48 -4.78 19.51 8.39
N CYS A 49 -4.69 18.17 8.47
CA CYS A 49 -3.42 17.48 8.55
C CYS A 49 -2.90 17.07 7.16
N ASN A 50 -1.65 17.45 6.88
CA ASN A 50 -0.93 17.11 5.65
C ASN A 50 0.16 16.04 5.87
N TYR A 51 0.30 15.55 7.10
CA TYR A 51 1.27 14.53 7.50
C TYR A 51 0.63 13.63 8.56
N ILE A 52 0.74 12.31 8.39
CA ILE A 52 0.10 11.32 9.26
C ILE A 52 1.15 10.46 9.97
N ILE A 53 0.98 10.33 11.28
CA ILE A 53 1.74 9.41 12.13
C ILE A 53 0.80 8.27 12.57
N GLU A 54 1.05 7.05 12.08
CA GLU A 54 0.38 5.84 12.56
C GLU A 54 1.18 5.21 13.69
N ILE A 55 0.53 5.02 14.85
CA ILE A 55 1.07 4.24 15.96
C ILE A 55 0.29 2.93 16.03
N LYS A 56 0.94 1.81 15.67
CA LYS A 56 0.31 0.49 15.65
C LYS A 56 1.33 -0.61 15.90
N ASP A 57 0.95 -1.65 16.64
CA ASP A 57 1.80 -2.83 16.92
C ASP A 57 3.17 -2.45 17.52
N ALA A 58 3.18 -1.47 18.44
CA ALA A 58 4.37 -0.86 19.03
C ALA A 58 5.37 -0.29 18.00
N LYS A 59 4.90 0.07 16.80
CA LYS A 59 5.67 0.71 15.74
C LYS A 59 5.04 2.05 15.37
N ILE A 60 5.92 2.97 14.98
CA ILE A 60 5.54 4.27 14.44
C ILE A 60 5.82 4.24 12.93
N ARG A 61 4.86 4.69 12.14
CA ARG A 61 5.00 4.87 10.69
C ARG A 61 4.54 6.26 10.32
N GLU A 62 5.29 6.86 9.42
CA GLU A 62 5.10 8.24 9.00
C GLU A 62 4.69 8.28 7.53
N PHE A 63 3.76 9.16 7.20
CA PHE A 63 3.24 9.35 5.86
C PHE A 63 3.16 10.85 5.56
N ASP A 64 3.94 11.29 4.58
CA ASP A 64 3.91 12.66 4.07
C ASP A 64 2.77 12.82 3.06
N CYS A 65 1.54 12.73 3.58
CA CYS A 65 0.31 12.82 2.81
C CYS A 65 -0.87 13.22 3.72
N ASN A 66 -1.99 13.63 3.12
CA ASN A 66 -3.21 13.89 3.88
C ASN A 66 -3.90 12.57 4.33
N TYR A 67 -4.91 12.70 5.20
CA TYR A 67 -5.61 11.54 5.77
C TYR A 67 -6.32 10.66 4.72
N ASP A 68 -6.86 11.26 3.67
CA ASP A 68 -7.56 10.53 2.60
C ASP A 68 -6.57 9.67 1.78
N GLU A 69 -5.42 10.24 1.42
CA GLU A 69 -4.32 9.56 0.74
C GLU A 69 -3.73 8.44 1.62
N TYR A 70 -3.54 8.72 2.92
CA TYR A 70 -3.14 7.71 3.89
C TYR A 70 -4.11 6.53 3.91
N THR A 71 -5.43 6.80 3.94
CA THR A 71 -6.46 5.74 3.95
C THR A 71 -6.40 4.89 2.68
N ILE A 72 -6.17 5.49 1.52
CA ILE A 72 -5.98 4.76 0.25
C ILE A 72 -4.70 3.91 0.31
N SER A 73 -3.60 4.45 0.82
CA SER A 73 -2.32 3.74 0.96
C SER A 73 -2.44 2.52 1.89
N ARG A 74 -3.25 2.63 2.95
CA ARG A 74 -3.59 1.56 3.89
C ARG A 74 -4.48 0.49 3.27
N ASN A 75 -5.46 0.92 2.46
CA ASN A 75 -6.43 0.03 1.84
C ASN A 75 -5.91 -0.66 0.58
N LYS A 76 -4.82 -0.17 -0.01
CA LYS A 76 -3.93 -1.00 -0.83
C LYS A 76 -3.37 -2.08 0.08
N LYS A 77 -4.13 -3.16 0.29
CA LYS A 77 -3.67 -4.40 0.92
C LYS A 77 -2.31 -4.70 0.33
N THR A 78 -1.25 -4.41 1.05
CA THR A 78 0.06 -4.94 0.70
C THR A 78 -0.18 -6.44 0.69
N PRO A 79 -0.12 -7.13 -0.47
CA PRO A 79 -0.20 -8.58 -0.45
C PRO A 79 0.81 -9.02 0.60
N SER A 80 0.41 -9.92 1.51
CA SER A 80 1.33 -10.47 2.50
C SER A 80 2.65 -10.81 1.80
N ARG A 81 3.79 -10.66 2.47
CA ARG A 81 5.09 -10.95 1.85
C ARG A 81 5.11 -12.33 1.18
N GLU A 82 4.37 -13.28 1.73
CA GLU A 82 4.06 -14.58 1.12
C GLU A 82 3.32 -14.48 -0.22
N ASN A 83 2.23 -13.72 -0.32
CA ASN A 83 1.50 -13.51 -1.57
C ASN A 83 2.33 -12.75 -2.62
N GLN A 84 3.23 -11.87 -2.19
CA GLN A 84 4.16 -11.17 -3.08
C GLN A 84 5.19 -12.15 -3.66
N ILE A 85 5.82 -12.98 -2.82
CA ILE A 85 6.73 -14.05 -3.24
C ILE A 85 6.01 -15.05 -4.17
N LYS A 86 4.76 -15.44 -3.84
CA LYS A 86 3.96 -16.32 -4.71
C LYS A 86 3.72 -15.69 -6.09
N LYS A 87 3.40 -14.39 -6.17
CA LYS A 87 3.23 -13.70 -7.45
C LYS A 87 4.52 -13.59 -8.24
N GLU A 88 5.64 -13.29 -7.60
CA GLU A 88 6.96 -13.25 -8.24
C GLU A 88 7.35 -14.61 -8.81
N ASN A 89 7.19 -15.69 -8.03
CA ASN A 89 7.43 -17.05 -8.48
C ASN A 89 6.52 -17.44 -9.66
N LEU A 90 5.25 -17.03 -9.62
CA LEU A 90 4.31 -17.28 -10.71
C LEU A 90 4.78 -16.59 -12.01
N LEU A 91 5.23 -15.33 -11.92
CA LEU A 91 5.73 -14.57 -13.07
C LEU A 91 6.98 -15.22 -13.68
N VAL A 92 7.91 -15.70 -12.86
CA VAL A 92 9.12 -16.40 -13.34
C VAL A 92 8.73 -17.65 -14.13
N LEU A 93 7.78 -18.45 -13.62
CA LEU A 93 7.31 -19.65 -14.28
C LEU A 93 6.58 -19.35 -15.60
N GLU A 94 5.73 -18.32 -15.64
CA GLU A 94 5.00 -17.92 -16.86
C GLU A 94 5.95 -17.37 -17.96
N ASN A 95 6.98 -16.63 -17.58
CA ASN A 95 8.03 -16.18 -18.51
C ASN A 95 8.82 -17.36 -19.08
N ARG A 96 9.15 -18.35 -18.22
CA ARG A 96 9.84 -19.56 -18.67
C ARG A 96 8.97 -20.38 -19.60
N LEU A 97 7.68 -20.55 -19.28
CA LEU A 97 6.71 -21.24 -20.13
C LEU A 97 6.62 -20.57 -21.51
N THR A 98 6.54 -19.24 -21.55
CA THR A 98 6.53 -18.46 -22.80
C THR A 98 7.77 -18.72 -23.64
N THR A 99 8.94 -18.79 -23.01
CA THR A 99 10.21 -19.11 -23.67
C THR A 99 10.20 -20.52 -24.25
N VAL A 100 9.74 -21.51 -23.47
CA VAL A 100 9.65 -22.92 -23.91
C VAL A 100 8.67 -23.08 -25.07
N ILE A 101 7.50 -22.43 -25.03
CA ILE A 101 6.53 -22.42 -26.14
C ILE A 101 7.18 -21.84 -27.42
N SER A 102 7.94 -20.76 -27.28
CA SER A 102 8.67 -20.18 -28.42
C SER A 102 9.71 -21.15 -28.99
N MET A 103 10.48 -21.83 -28.13
CA MET A 103 11.47 -22.84 -28.54
C MET A 103 10.80 -24.03 -29.24
N LEU A 104 9.71 -24.57 -28.68
CA LEU A 104 8.91 -25.65 -29.27
C LEU A 104 8.41 -25.32 -30.67
N SER A 105 8.02 -24.07 -30.89
CA SER A 105 7.49 -23.60 -32.17
C SER A 105 8.53 -23.56 -33.29
N ILE A 106 9.82 -23.38 -32.93
CA ILE A 106 10.92 -23.16 -33.90
C ILE A 106 11.81 -24.42 -34.04
N GLU A 107 11.85 -25.27 -33.02
CA GLU A 107 12.73 -26.44 -32.98
C GLU A 107 12.35 -27.47 -34.06
N LYS A 108 13.37 -28.08 -34.67
CA LYS A 108 13.22 -29.09 -35.73
C LYS A 108 13.73 -30.46 -35.30
N ASP A 109 14.60 -30.51 -34.30
CA ASP A 109 15.14 -31.75 -33.73
C ASP A 109 14.12 -32.42 -32.80
N ASN A 110 13.79 -33.68 -33.09
CA ASN A 110 12.78 -34.43 -32.33
C ASN A 110 13.19 -34.70 -30.88
N LEU A 111 14.46 -34.96 -30.60
CA LEU A 111 14.94 -35.21 -29.22
C LEU A 111 14.86 -33.94 -28.39
N LYS A 112 15.18 -32.78 -28.99
CA LYS A 112 15.03 -31.48 -28.31
C LYS A 112 13.57 -31.11 -28.10
N LYS A 113 12.68 -31.44 -29.05
CA LYS A 113 11.24 -31.25 -28.87
C LYS A 113 10.72 -32.04 -27.67
N GLU A 114 11.06 -33.32 -27.56
CA GLU A 114 10.66 -34.14 -26.41
C GLU A 114 11.15 -33.54 -25.08
N LEU A 115 12.38 -33.01 -25.06
CA LEU A 115 12.90 -32.32 -23.87
C LEU A 115 12.09 -31.07 -23.51
N TYR A 116 11.79 -30.20 -24.48
CA TYR A 116 11.00 -29.01 -24.25
C TYR A 116 9.53 -29.31 -23.92
N GLU A 117 8.94 -30.37 -24.47
CA GLU A 117 7.60 -30.84 -24.11
C GLU A 117 7.55 -31.34 -22.67
N SER A 118 8.58 -32.06 -22.22
CA SER A 118 8.73 -32.47 -20.83
C SER A 118 8.78 -31.24 -19.91
N GLU A 119 9.62 -30.26 -20.24
CA GLU A 119 9.74 -29.01 -19.46
C GLU A 119 8.42 -28.22 -19.44
N TYR A 120 7.74 -28.10 -20.57
CA TYR A 120 6.44 -27.44 -20.69
C TYR A 120 5.40 -28.04 -19.72
N ASN A 121 5.29 -29.37 -19.72
CA ASN A 121 4.36 -30.08 -18.85
C ASN A 121 4.70 -29.91 -17.36
N GLU A 122 5.99 -29.85 -17.02
CA GLU A 122 6.44 -29.62 -15.66
C GLU A 122 6.11 -28.20 -15.19
N LEU A 123 6.36 -27.19 -16.02
CA LEU A 123 6.02 -25.79 -15.75
C LEU A 123 4.52 -25.61 -15.53
N LEU A 124 3.66 -26.23 -16.36
CA LEU A 124 2.21 -26.19 -16.17
C LEU A 124 1.78 -26.77 -14.82
N LYS A 125 2.38 -27.90 -14.39
CA LYS A 125 2.10 -28.48 -13.08
C LYS A 125 2.48 -27.53 -11.94
N GLN A 126 3.65 -26.89 -12.03
CA GLN A 126 4.11 -25.93 -11.02
C GLN A 126 3.22 -24.68 -10.96
N ILE A 127 2.87 -24.12 -12.12
CA ILE A 127 1.96 -22.96 -12.24
C ILE A 127 0.60 -23.27 -11.64
N ASN A 128 0.00 -24.42 -11.99
CA ASN A 128 -1.31 -24.81 -11.46
C ASN A 128 -1.28 -25.06 -9.96
N LYS A 129 -0.22 -25.71 -9.45
CA LYS A 129 -0.04 -25.91 -8.00
C LYS A 129 0.03 -24.57 -7.26
N LEU A 130 0.74 -23.59 -7.82
CA LEU A 130 0.88 -22.27 -7.23
C LEU A 130 -0.43 -21.46 -7.34
N LYS A 131 -1.11 -21.51 -8.49
CA LYS A 131 -2.42 -20.88 -8.73
C LYS A 131 -3.52 -21.40 -7.78
N ASN A 132 -3.51 -22.70 -7.49
CA ASN A 132 -4.45 -23.32 -6.54
C ASN A 132 -4.10 -23.06 -5.06
N SER A 133 -2.97 -22.40 -4.79
CA SER A 133 -2.50 -22.04 -3.44
C SER A 133 -2.76 -20.57 -3.09
N PHE A 134 -3.40 -19.81 -3.98
CA PHE A 134 -3.88 -18.45 -3.70
C PHE A 134 -5.23 -18.47 -2.97
#